data_AF-A0A1V5P1C5-F1
#
_entry.id   AF-A0A1V5P1C5-F1
#
_cell.length_a   1.000
_cell.length_b   1.000
_cell.length_c   1.000
_cell.angle_alpha   90.00
_cell.angle_beta   90.00
_cell.angle_gamma   90.00
#
_symmetry.space_group_name_H-M   'P 1'
#
loop_
_entity.id
_entity.type
_entity.pdbx_description
1 polymer ?
#
loop_
_entity_poly.entity_id
_entity_poly.type
_entity_poly.pdbx_seq_one_letter_code
_entity_poly.pdbx_strand_id
1 'polypeptide(L)' 'MFDDLKEPLSVSPCGDCRQVMAEYEHRYKANIRLIITAGKGKIMVIPNTKTLLPLMFNAENLKK' A
#
# COMPACT_ATOMS: atom_id res chain seq x y z
N MET A 1 2.12 5.99 -27.89
CA MET A 1 0.93 5.96 -27.01
C MET A 1 1.31 6.01 -25.52
N PHE A 2 2.38 6.71 -25.12
CA PHE A 2 2.69 7.01 -23.71
C PHE A 2 3.44 8.34 -23.56
N ASP A 3 3.45 9.18 -24.62
CA ASP A 3 4.34 10.34 -24.75
C ASP A 3 3.70 11.66 -24.27
N ASP A 4 2.45 11.63 -23.82
CA ASP A 4 1.71 12.82 -23.34
C ASP A 4 1.56 12.90 -21.81
N LEU A 5 2.11 11.93 -21.06
CA LEU A 5 2.08 11.98 -19.59
C LEU A 5 3.31 12.75 -19.08
N LYS A 6 3.25 14.08 -19.19
CA LYS A 6 4.25 15.02 -18.65
C LYS A 6 4.45 14.88 -17.12
N GLU A 7 3.63 14.08 -16.45
CA GLU A 7 3.62 13.82 -15.01
C GLU A 7 3.34 12.33 -14.77
N PRO A 8 4.05 11.66 -13.83
CA PRO A 8 3.78 10.26 -13.52
C PRO A 8 2.35 10.10 -13.01
N LEU A 9 1.61 9.17 -13.62
CA LEU A 9 0.32 8.71 -13.10
C LEU A 9 0.53 8.24 -11.65
N SER A 10 -0.34 8.68 -10.76
CA SER A 10 -0.35 8.19 -9.38
C SER A 10 -0.64 6.69 -9.39
N VAL A 11 0.35 5.87 -9.02
CA VAL A 11 0.17 4.41 -8.93
C VAL A 11 -0.04 4.04 -7.47
N SER A 12 -1.29 3.79 -7.10
CA SER A 12 -1.62 3.17 -5.82
C SER A 12 -1.36 1.66 -5.90
N PRO A 13 -0.91 0.99 -4.82
CA PRO A 13 -0.84 -0.46 -4.78
C PRO A 13 -2.24 -1.07 -4.96
N CYS A 14 -2.33 -2.17 -5.73
CA CYS A 14 -3.55 -2.97 -5.89
C CYS A 14 -3.87 -3.77 -4.61
N GLY A 15 -5.03 -4.44 -4.59
CA GLY A 15 -5.48 -5.24 -3.44
C GLY A 15 -4.46 -6.29 -3.02
N ASP A 16 -3.95 -7.08 -3.96
CA ASP A 16 -3.00 -8.16 -3.67
C ASP A 16 -1.69 -7.64 -3.08
N CYS A 17 -1.12 -6.57 -3.65
CA CYS A 17 0.08 -5.95 -3.13
C CYS A 17 -0.13 -5.45 -1.68
N ARG A 18 -1.29 -4.84 -1.40
CA ARG A 18 -1.63 -4.41 -0.04
C ARG A 18 -1.73 -5.60 0.90
N GLN A 19 -2.35 -6.70 0.48
CA GLN A 19 -2.51 -7.89 1.32
C GLN A 19 -1.16 -8.53 1.66
N VAL A 20 -0.28 -8.69 0.66
CA VAL A 20 1.08 -9.21 0.87
C VAL A 20 1.85 -8.31 1.84
N MET A 21 1.89 -7.00 1.62
CA MET A 21 2.58 -6.08 2.53
C MET A 21 2.01 -6.16 3.96
N ALA A 22 0.69 -6.26 4.12
CA ALA A 22 0.03 -6.39 5.42
C ALA A 22 0.39 -7.70 6.15
N GLU A 23 0.55 -8.81 5.42
CA GLU A 23 1.04 -10.08 5.98
C GLU A 23 2.47 -9.96 6.50
N TYR A 24 3.34 -9.27 5.76
CA TYR A 24 4.71 -9.01 6.19
C TYR A 24 4.76 -8.10 7.43
N GLU A 25 3.96 -7.03 7.48
CA GLU A 25 3.83 -6.19 8.69
C GLU A 25 3.36 -7.03 9.89
N HIS A 26 2.39 -7.92 9.67
CA HIS A 26 1.88 -8.80 10.72
C HIS A 26 2.93 -9.82 11.19
N ARG A 27 3.70 -10.41 10.27
CA ARG A 27 4.72 -11.43 10.55
C ARG A 27 5.90 -10.88 11.33
N TYR A 28 6.42 -9.73 10.91
CA TYR A 28 7.63 -9.12 11.51
C TYR A 28 7.33 -8.11 12.61
N LYS A 29 6.05 -7.82 12.87
CA LYS A 29 5.59 -6.84 13.87
C LYS A 29 6.23 -5.45 13.67
N ALA A 30 6.50 -5.09 12.41
CA ALA A 30 7.13 -3.84 12.01
C ALA A 30 6.35 -3.22 10.86
N ASN A 31 6.20 -1.89 10.88
CA ASN A 31 5.45 -1.16 9.85
C ASN A 31 6.28 -0.96 8.57
N ILE A 32 5.64 -1.10 7.42
CA ILE A 32 6.18 -0.74 6.11
C ILE A 32 5.71 0.67 5.78
N ARG A 33 6.65 1.62 5.74
CA ARG A 33 6.36 3.00 5.32
C ARG A 33 6.29 3.06 3.79
N LEU A 34 5.14 3.44 3.24
CA LEU A 34 4.97 3.60 1.79
C LEU A 34 5.18 5.07 1.40
N ILE A 35 5.94 5.28 0.32
CA ILE A 35 6.16 6.59 -0.29
C ILE A 35 5.65 6.49 -1.72
N ILE A 36 4.53 7.15 -2.01
CA ILE A 36 3.82 7.04 -3.28
C ILE A 36 3.77 8.41 -3.93
N THR A 37 4.03 8.48 -5.24
CA THR A 37 3.82 9.69 -6.02
C THR A 37 2.32 9.89 -6.25
N ALA A 38 1.77 11.01 -5.80
CA ALA A 38 0.35 11.36 -5.97
C ALA A 38 0.06 12.13 -7.28
N GLY A 39 1.00 12.10 -8.23
CA GLY A 39 1.02 12.92 -9.45
C GLY A 39 1.29 14.41 -9.18
N LYS A 40 1.58 15.19 -10.23
CA LYS A 40 1.84 16.65 -10.13
C LYS A 40 2.96 16.98 -9.13
N GLY A 41 4.01 16.19 -9.11
CA GLY A 41 5.13 16.29 -8.16
C GLY A 41 4.76 16.08 -6.68
N LYS A 42 3.54 15.66 -6.34
CA LYS A 42 3.12 15.45 -4.95
C LYS A 42 3.56 14.07 -4.45
N ILE A 43 3.88 13.99 -3.16
CA ILE A 43 4.24 12.75 -2.46
C ILE A 43 3.22 12.48 -1.36
N MET A 44 2.74 11.24 -1.32
CA MET A 44 1.95 10.69 -0.22
C MET A 44 2.84 9.77 0.60
N VAL A 45 2.89 10.01 1.91
CA VAL A 45 3.60 9.14 2.85
C VAL A 45 2.57 8.45 3.70
N ILE A 46 2.55 7.12 3.65
CA ILE A 46 1.64 6.28 4.42
C ILE A 46 2.47 5.56 5.48
N PRO A 47 2.10 5.67 6.77
CA PRO A 47 2.95 5.17 7.86
C PRO A 47 2.98 3.64 7.96
N ASN A 48 1.96 2.94 7.44
CA ASN A 48 1.84 1.48 7.46
C ASN A 48 0.85 1.00 6.38
N THR A 49 0.95 -0.26 5.98
CA THR A 49 0.06 -0.87 5.01
C THR A 49 -1.37 -1.04 5.56
N LYS A 50 -1.54 -1.26 6.87
CA LYS A 50 -2.86 -1.42 7.49
C LYS A 50 -3.81 -0.25 7.22
N THR A 51 -3.27 0.97 7.07
CA THR A 51 -4.04 2.18 6.74
C THR A 51 -4.74 2.08 5.36
N LEU A 52 -4.21 1.25 4.46
CA LEU A 52 -4.76 1.02 3.11
C LEU A 52 -5.77 -0.13 3.02
N LEU A 53 -5.99 -0.86 4.12
CA LEU A 53 -6.86 -2.03 4.21
C LEU A 53 -7.78 -1.90 5.43
N PRO A 54 -8.90 -1.15 5.31
CA PRO A 54 -9.90 -1.12 6.37
C PRO A 54 -10.44 -2.54 6.59
N LEU A 55 -10.60 -2.94 7.85
CA LEU A 55 -11.03 -4.29 8.24
C LEU A 55 -10.12 -5.40 7.66
N MET A 56 -8.81 -5.13 7.60
CA MET A 56 -7.81 -6.07 7.09
C MET A 56 -7.96 -7.47 7.71
N PHE A 57 -8.11 -8.47 6.84
CA PHE A 57 -8.02 -9.87 7.19
C PHE A 57 -6.57 -10.29 7.43
N ASN A 58 -6.33 -11.01 8.52
CA ASN A 58 -5.03 -11.60 8.83
C ASN A 58 -5.17 -12.98 9.50
N ALA A 59 -4.03 -13.60 9.83
CA ALA A 59 -3.99 -14.94 10.40
C ALA A 59 -4.76 -15.09 11.73
N GLU A 60 -4.94 -14.03 12.51
CA GLU A 60 -5.71 -14.07 13.76
C GLU A 60 -7.21 -14.28 13.49
N ASN A 61 -7.69 -13.94 12.29
CA ASN A 61 -9.08 -14.12 11.87
C ASN A 61 -9.39 -15.55 11.39
N LEU A 62 -8.39 -16.41 11.23
CA LEU A 62 -8.57 -17.82 10.81
C LEU A 62 -8.97 -18.77 11.95
N LYS A 63 -9.17 -18.27 13.17
CA LYS A 63 -9.60 -19.11 14.30
C LYS A 63 -11.02 -19.64 14.04
N LYS A 64 -11.14 -20.97 14.01
CA LYS A 64 -12.43 -21.69 13.97
C LYS A 64 -13.25 -21.41 15.22
#